data_AF-A0A4Q6BHF0-F1
#
_entry.id   AF-A0A4Q6BHF0-F1
#
_cell.length_a   1.000
_cell.length_b   1.000
_cell.length_c   1.000
_cell.angle_alpha   90.00
_cell.angle_beta   90.00
_cell.angle_gamma   90.00
#
_symmetry.space_group_name_H-M   'P 1'
#
loop_
_entity.id
_entity.type
_entity.pdbx_description
1 polymer ?
#
loop_
_entity_poly.entity_id
_entity_poly.type
_entity_poly.pdbx_seq_one_letter_code
_entity_poly.pdbx_strand_id
1 'polypeptide(L)' 'MTLFSAPDEPASHRTRIVLCEKGIGIDIVNVTPGRFPEDLLDLNPDHSLP' A
#
# COMPACT_ATOMS: atom_id res chain seq x y z
N MET A 1 -7.59 -8.88 -3.15
CA MET A 1 -6.29 -8.23 -3.44
C MET A 1 -5.97 -7.33 -2.27
N THR A 2 -4.69 -7.16 -1.94
CA THR A 2 -4.23 -6.40 -0.77
C THR A 2 -3.32 -5.26 -1.24
N LEU A 3 -3.51 -4.06 -0.71
CA LEU A 3 -2.69 -2.87 -0.97
C LEU A 3 -1.96 -2.51 0.32
N PHE A 4 -0.64 -2.53 0.28
CA PHE A 4 0.17 -1.93 1.35
C PHE A 4 0.36 -0.45 1.06
N SER A 5 -0.08 0.40 1.98
CA SER A 5 -0.20 1.84 1.75
C SER A 5 0.31 2.61 2.96
N ALA A 6 1.09 3.68 2.73
CA ALA A 6 1.46 4.62 3.79
C ALA A 6 0.50 5.83 3.79
N PRO A 7 -0.03 6.25 4.95
CA PRO A 7 -0.92 7.41 5.03
C PRO A 7 -0.20 8.74 4.76
N ASP A 8 1.08 8.81 5.09
CA ASP A 8 1.97 9.97 4.99
C ASP A 8 2.67 10.09 3.63
N GLU A 9 2.53 9.10 2.75
CA GLU A 9 3.18 9.10 1.44
C GLU A 9 2.22 9.56 0.31
N PRO A 10 2.61 10.55 -0.50
CA PRO A 10 1.77 11.07 -1.59
C PRO A 10 1.45 10.04 -2.67
N ALA A 11 2.39 9.15 -2.97
CA ALA A 11 2.22 8.13 -3.97
C ALA A 11 1.13 7.13 -3.52
N SER A 12 1.21 6.68 -2.26
CA SER A 12 0.20 5.85 -1.58
C SER A 12 -1.19 6.46 -1.64
N HIS A 13 -1.29 7.78 -1.43
CA HIS A 13 -2.54 8.50 -1.54
C HIS A 13 -3.16 8.40 -2.94
N ARG A 14 -2.36 8.63 -3.99
CA ARG A 14 -2.85 8.62 -5.39
C ARG A 14 -3.41 7.26 -5.77
N THR A 15 -2.76 6.17 -5.39
CA THR A 15 -3.24 4.80 -5.67
C THR A 15 -4.59 4.54 -4.99
N ARG A 16 -4.78 4.95 -3.73
CA ARG A 16 -6.07 4.81 -3.02
C ARG A 16 -7.21 5.54 -3.72
N ILE A 17 -6.98 6.75 -4.23
CA ILE A 17 -8.00 7.51 -4.98
C ILE A 17 -8.43 6.75 -6.24
N VAL A 18 -7.47 6.26 -7.02
CA VAL A 18 -7.76 5.55 -8.28
C VAL A 18 -8.50 4.24 -8.01
N LEU A 19 -8.14 3.51 -6.96
CA LEU A 19 -8.81 2.26 -6.58
C LEU A 19 -10.26 2.52 -6.13
N CYS A 20 -10.47 3.58 -5.36
CA CYS A 20 -11.80 4.00 -4.94
C CYS A 20 -12.67 4.40 -6.15
N GLU A 21 -12.11 5.16 -7.10
CA GLU A 21 -12.80 5.55 -8.33
C GLU A 21 -13.19 4.35 -9.20
N LYS A 22 -12.33 3.34 -9.26
CA LYS A 22 -12.61 2.09 -9.99
C LYS A 22 -13.59 1.18 -9.26
N GLY A 23 -14.01 1.51 -8.04
CA GLY A 23 -14.91 0.68 -7.23
C GLY A 23 -14.33 -0.70 -6.92
N ILE A 24 -13.01 -0.84 -6.87
CA ILE A 24 -12.36 -2.13 -6.62
C ILE A 24 -12.36 -2.39 -5.12
N GLY A 25 -12.96 -3.50 -4.69
CA GLY A 25 -12.88 -3.97 -3.32
C GLY A 25 -11.51 -4.57 -3.02
N ILE A 26 -10.65 -3.82 -2.36
CA ILE A 26 -9.29 -4.21 -1.98
C ILE A 26 -9.09 -3.94 -0.49
N ASP A 27 -8.38 -4.85 0.17
CA ASP A 27 -7.98 -4.68 1.57
C ASP A 27 -6.76 -3.76 1.65
N ILE A 28 -6.87 -2.69 2.44
CA ILE A 28 -5.82 -1.68 2.57
C ILE A 28 -5.11 -1.90 3.90
N VAL A 29 -3.86 -2.34 3.82
CA VAL A 29 -2.99 -2.49 4.98
C VAL A 29 -2.16 -1.23 5.11
N ASN A 30 -2.44 -0.47 6.18
CA ASN A 30 -1.64 0.71 6.49
C ASN A 30 -0.29 0.29 7.06
N VAL A 31 0.78 0.70 6.38
CA VAL A 31 2.16 0.42 6.79
C VAL A 31 2.85 1.72 7.17
N THR A 32 3.78 1.63 8.11
CA THR A 32 4.63 2.75 8.50
C THR A 32 5.96 2.63 7.74
N PRO A 33 6.38 3.66 6.99
CA PRO A 33 7.68 3.64 6.30
C PRO A 33 8.82 3.31 7.28
N GLY A 34 9.67 2.36 6.92
CA GLY A 34 10.76 1.88 7.77
C GLY A 34 10.38 0.82 8.80
N ARG A 35 9.09 0.49 8.93
CA ARG A 35 8.60 -0.65 9.71
C ARG A 35 7.58 -1.45 8.91
N PHE A 36 8.11 -2.24 7.97
CA PHE A 36 7.32 -3.06 7.07
C PHE A 36 6.95 -4.41 7.70
N PRO A 37 5.73 -4.92 7.45
CA PRO A 37 5.34 -6.27 7.84
C PRO A 37 6.10 -7.33 7.03
N GLU A 38 6.27 -8.52 7.61
CA GLU A 38 6.94 -9.66 6.95
C GLU A 38 6.32 -10.00 5.59
N ASP A 39 4.99 -9.98 5.49
CA ASP A 39 4.27 -10.20 4.23
C ASP A 39 4.71 -9.24 3.11
N LEU A 40 5.01 -7.97 3.43
CA LEU A 40 5.49 -7.03 2.41
C LEU A 40 6.93 -7.34 2.01
N LEU A 41 7.77 -7.74 2.96
CA LEU A 41 9.19 -8.05 2.72
C LEU A 41 9.32 -9.32 1.87
N ASP A 42 8.48 -10.32 2.12
CA ASP A 42 8.46 -11.57 1.34
C ASP A 42 7.94 -11.36 -0.08
N LEU A 43 6.97 -10.45 -0.26
CA LEU A 43 6.34 -10.21 -1.57
C LEU A 43 7.08 -9.17 -2.42
N ASN A 44 7.72 -8.17 -1.80
CA ASN A 44 8.38 -7.05 -2.46
C ASN A 44 9.81 -6.87 -1.94
N PRO A 45 10.82 -7.49 -2.58
CA PRO A 45 12.22 -7.40 -2.16
C PRO A 45 12.80 -5.98 -2.13
N ASP A 46 12.21 -5.04 -2.89
CA ASP A 46 12.63 -3.65 -2.95
C ASP A 46 12.02 -2.79 -1.83
N HIS A 47 11.13 -3.35 -1.00
CA HIS A 47 10.49 -2.71 0.16
C HIS A 47 9.85 -1.34 -0.17
N SER A 48 9.35 -1.18 -1.38
CA SER A 48 8.75 0.06 -1.87
C SER A 48 7.24 0.12 -1.62
N LEU A 49 6.75 1.35 -1.45
CA LEU A 49 5.34 1.76 -1.50
C LEU A 49 5.22 2.79 -2.65
N PRO A 50 4.07 2.99 -3.31
CA PRO A 50 2.70 2.51 -3.07
C PRO A 50 2.12 1.52 -4.09
#